data_AF-A0A356UBX0-F1
#
_entry.id   AF-A0A356UBX0-F1
#
_cell.length_a   1.000
_cell.length_b   1.000
_cell.length_c   1.000
_cell.angle_alpha   90.00
_cell.angle_beta   90.00
_cell.angle_gamma   90.00
#
_symmetry.space_group_name_H-M   'P 1'
#
loop_
_entity.id
_entity.type
_entity.pdbx_description
1 polymer ?
#
loop_
_entity_poly.entity_id
_entity_poly.type
_entity_poly.pdbx_seq_one_letter_code
_entity_poly.pdbx_strand_id
1 'polypeptide(L)'
;MSGQLLALAVPQFTLTLAGIAGLILSIGMGVDANVIIAERIKEEINSDKSLPAAIEAGFHKAFSSVFDGNITVIIVALILIKFGSGSLLSFGYTLVTGVIMNFIAGVTASRLMIRSLSTFDALRKPQYFGARRTAQ
;
A
#
# COMPACT_ATOMS: atom_id res chain seq x y z
N MET A 1 11.06 -8.75 2.11
CA MET A 1 12.32 -8.44 1.41
C MET A 1 12.93 -9.65 0.73
N SER A 2 13.07 -10.80 1.40
CA SER A 2 13.69 -12.02 0.82
C SER A 2 12.98 -12.58 -0.43
N GLY A 3 11.64 -12.45 -0.53
CA GLY A 3 10.92 -12.94 -1.71
C GLY A 3 11.11 -12.12 -2.99
N GLN A 4 11.46 -10.82 -2.89
CA GLN A 4 11.74 -9.99 -4.08
C GLN A 4 13.04 -10.43 -4.76
N LEU A 5 14.05 -10.74 -3.95
CA LEU A 5 15.34 -11.24 -4.41
C LEU A 5 15.21 -12.61 -5.09
N LEU A 6 14.36 -13.51 -4.55
CA LEU A 6 14.15 -14.84 -5.15
C LEU A 6 13.36 -14.78 -6.45
N ALA A 7 12.32 -13.93 -6.55
CA ALA A 7 11.55 -13.79 -7.78
C ALA A 7 12.37 -13.15 -8.92
N LEU A 8 13.31 -12.26 -8.61
CA LEU A 8 14.23 -11.65 -9.58
C LEU A 8 15.38 -12.59 -10.00
N ALA A 9 15.70 -13.63 -9.22
CA ALA A 9 16.79 -14.56 -9.50
C ALA A 9 16.40 -15.76 -10.39
N VAL A 10 15.10 -16.09 -10.48
CA VAL A 10 14.62 -17.29 -11.19
C VAL A 10 14.62 -17.12 -12.72
N PRO A 11 14.26 -15.96 -13.29
CA PRO A 11 14.49 -15.72 -14.70
C PRO A 11 15.78 -14.90 -14.84
N GLN A 12 16.68 -15.29 -15.72
CA GLN A 12 17.86 -14.49 -16.09
C GLN A 12 17.44 -13.20 -16.84
N PHE A 13 16.59 -12.36 -16.24
CA PHE A 13 16.20 -11.07 -16.79
C PHE A 13 17.33 -10.09 -16.52
N THR A 14 17.87 -9.53 -17.60
CA THR A 14 18.83 -8.42 -17.52
C THR A 14 18.18 -7.26 -16.79
N LEU A 15 18.62 -7.02 -15.56
CA LEU A 15 18.14 -5.92 -14.72
C LEU A 15 18.75 -4.63 -15.27
N THR A 16 18.02 -3.97 -16.18
CA THR A 16 18.46 -2.70 -16.78
C THR A 16 18.26 -1.54 -15.81
N LEU A 17 18.83 -0.36 -16.12
CA LEU A 17 18.59 0.87 -15.35
C LEU A 17 17.09 1.16 -15.18
N ALA A 18 16.29 0.86 -16.22
CA ALA A 18 14.84 1.01 -16.17
C ALA A 18 14.19 -0.01 -15.21
N GLY A 19 14.69 -1.24 -15.13
CA GLY A 19 14.26 -2.21 -14.12
C GLY A 19 14.51 -1.71 -12.69
N ILE A 20 15.68 -1.13 -12.41
CA ILE A 20 15.99 -0.54 -11.09
C ILE A 20 15.04 0.62 -10.77
N ALA A 21 14.73 1.48 -11.74
CA ALA A 21 13.74 2.54 -11.57
C ALA A 21 12.34 2.00 -11.20
N GLY A 22 11.96 0.84 -11.76
CA GLY A 22 10.72 0.13 -11.41
C GLY A 22 10.69 -0.33 -9.96
N LEU A 23 11.82 -0.79 -9.43
CA LEU A 23 11.92 -1.18 -8.01
C LEU A 23 11.75 0.03 -7.09
N ILE A 24 12.43 1.14 -7.39
CA ILE A 24 12.33 2.39 -6.60
C ILE A 24 10.89 2.90 -6.61
N LEU A 25 10.24 2.92 -7.78
CA LEU A 25 8.85 3.32 -7.91
C LEU A 25 7.91 2.41 -7.10
N SER A 26 8.13 1.10 -7.12
CA SER A 26 7.37 0.15 -6.31
C SER A 26 7.51 0.40 -4.80
N ILE A 27 8.68 0.84 -4.33
CA ILE A 27 8.89 1.21 -2.93
C ILE A 27 8.09 2.47 -2.59
N GLY A 28 8.16 3.51 -3.44
CA GLY A 28 7.42 4.76 -3.23
C GLY A 28 5.91 4.56 -3.13
N MET A 29 5.34 3.75 -4.04
CA MET A 29 3.91 3.42 -4.02
C MET A 29 3.49 2.58 -2.79
N GLY A 30 4.42 1.80 -2.21
CA GLY A 30 4.16 1.08 -0.97
C GLY A 30 4.01 2.00 0.26
N VAL A 31 4.63 3.18 0.25
CA VAL A 31 4.54 4.16 1.34
C VAL A 31 3.34 5.11 1.16
N ASP A 32 2.95 5.38 -0.09
CA ASP A 32 1.84 6.26 -0.46
C ASP A 32 0.52 5.87 0.25
N ALA A 33 0.19 4.58 0.26
CA ALA A 33 -1.03 4.07 0.92
C ALA A 33 -1.12 4.43 2.40
N ASN A 34 -0.01 4.33 3.13
CA ASN A 34 0.02 4.64 4.56
C ASN A 34 -0.14 6.14 4.81
N VAL A 35 0.44 6.98 3.96
CA VAL A 35 0.33 8.44 4.07
C VAL A 35 -1.10 8.89 3.76
N ILE A 36 -1.73 8.35 2.72
CA ILE A 36 -3.13 8.68 2.37
C ILE A 36 -4.10 8.32 3.49
N ILE A 37 -3.95 7.14 4.10
CA ILE A 37 -4.80 6.73 5.24
C ILE A 37 -4.60 7.68 6.41
N ALA A 38 -3.35 8.04 6.74
CA ALA A 38 -3.05 8.94 7.86
C ALA A 38 -3.66 10.34 7.64
N GLU A 39 -3.52 10.90 6.44
CA GLU A 39 -4.11 12.20 6.11
C GLU A 39 -5.65 12.13 6.14
N ARG A 40 -6.27 11.05 5.63
CA ARG A 40 -7.74 10.93 5.67
C ARG A 40 -8.29 10.80 7.08
N ILE A 41 -7.60 10.08 7.96
CA ILE A 41 -7.97 10.00 9.38
C ILE A 41 -7.85 11.37 10.04
N LYS A 42 -6.76 12.11 9.75
CA LYS A 42 -6.53 13.47 10.27
C LYS A 42 -7.59 14.47 9.79
N GLU A 43 -8.03 14.39 8.55
CA GLU A 43 -9.16 15.18 8.02
C GLU A 43 -10.47 14.89 8.77
N GLU A 44 -10.77 13.62 9.03
CA GLU A 44 -11.99 13.22 9.72
C GLU A 44 -11.95 13.63 11.21
N ILE A 45 -10.78 13.59 11.87
CA ILE A 45 -10.59 14.11 13.23
C ILE A 45 -10.78 15.63 13.27
N ASN A 46 -10.24 16.36 12.28
CA ASN A 46 -10.43 17.82 12.16
C ASN A 46 -11.86 18.23 11.83
N SER A 47 -12.71 17.27 11.42
CA SER A 47 -14.13 17.46 11.15
C SER A 47 -15.02 17.17 12.37
N ASP A 48 -14.46 17.30 13.59
CA ASP A 48 -15.11 17.06 14.89
C ASP A 48 -15.68 15.65 15.09
N LYS A 49 -15.21 14.66 14.32
CA LYS A 49 -15.62 13.27 14.54
C LYS A 49 -14.89 12.66 15.73
N SER A 50 -15.60 11.82 16.47
CA SER A 50 -14.99 11.00 17.50
C SER A 50 -13.91 10.11 16.87
N LEU A 51 -12.81 9.98 17.58
CA LEU A 51 -11.61 9.25 17.19
C LEU A 51 -11.88 7.86 16.58
N PRO A 52 -12.69 6.97 17.19
CA PRO A 52 -13.06 5.69 16.57
C PRO A 52 -13.85 5.86 15.26
N ALA A 53 -14.77 6.82 15.19
CA ALA A 53 -15.55 7.08 13.97
C ALA A 53 -14.69 7.70 12.86
N ALA A 54 -13.70 8.53 13.20
CA ALA A 54 -12.78 9.15 12.26
C ALA A 54 -11.81 8.11 11.65
N ILE A 55 -11.35 7.14 12.45
CA ILE A 55 -10.51 6.05 11.95
C ILE A 55 -11.29 5.18 10.97
N GLU A 56 -12.51 4.78 11.32
CA GLU A 56 -13.32 3.91 10.47
C GLU A 56 -13.74 4.61 9.17
N ALA A 57 -14.17 5.86 9.25
CA ALA A 57 -14.49 6.67 8.08
C ALA A 57 -13.25 6.94 7.20
N GLY A 58 -12.11 7.25 7.82
CA GLY A 58 -10.84 7.50 7.16
C GLY A 58 -10.32 6.26 6.44
N PHE A 59 -10.38 5.10 7.08
CA PHE A 59 -10.00 3.82 6.46
C PHE A 59 -10.88 3.47 5.27
N HIS A 60 -12.21 3.62 5.39
CA HIS A 60 -13.13 3.30 4.32
C HIS A 60 -12.91 4.17 3.08
N LYS A 61 -12.73 5.49 3.26
CA LYS A 61 -12.46 6.42 2.17
C LYS A 61 -11.08 6.22 1.56
N ALA A 62 -10.04 6.08 2.39
CA ALA A 62 -8.68 5.92 1.92
C ALA A 62 -8.46 4.57 1.22
N PHE A 63 -9.14 3.50 1.66
CA PHE A 63 -9.04 2.19 1.02
C PHE A 63 -9.47 2.22 -0.44
N SER A 64 -10.57 2.91 -0.78
CA SER A 64 -11.01 3.06 -2.17
C SER A 64 -9.95 3.80 -3.00
N SER A 65 -9.42 4.92 -2.50
CA SER A 65 -8.39 5.70 -3.21
C SER A 65 -7.10 4.92 -3.44
N VAL A 66 -6.66 4.15 -2.44
CA VAL A 66 -5.46 3.30 -2.54
C VAL A 66 -5.69 2.14 -3.51
N PHE A 67 -6.87 1.52 -3.47
CA PHE A 67 -7.22 0.43 -4.38
C PHE A 67 -7.25 0.89 -5.84
N ASP A 68 -7.91 2.02 -6.12
CA ASP A 68 -7.95 2.62 -7.44
C ASP A 68 -6.54 3.01 -7.93
N GLY A 69 -5.73 3.58 -7.04
CA GLY A 69 -4.31 3.88 -7.31
C GLY A 69 -3.53 2.65 -7.75
N ASN A 70 -3.62 1.54 -7.01
CA ASN A 70 -2.94 0.30 -7.39
C ASN A 70 -3.45 -0.28 -8.73
N ILE A 71 -4.76 -0.17 -9.02
CA ILE A 71 -5.31 -0.61 -10.32
C ILE A 71 -4.70 0.18 -11.47
N THR A 72 -4.57 1.51 -11.36
CA THR A 72 -3.97 2.32 -12.43
C THR A 72 -2.54 1.89 -12.72
N VAL A 73 -1.76 1.57 -11.68
CA VAL A 73 -0.37 1.09 -11.81
C VAL A 73 -0.32 -0.25 -12.54
N ILE A 74 -1.24 -1.18 -12.23
CA ILE A 74 -1.35 -2.47 -12.93
C ILE A 74 -1.64 -2.25 -14.42
N ILE A 75 -2.58 -1.36 -14.75
CA ILE A 75 -2.94 -1.05 -16.13
C ILE A 75 -1.72 -0.49 -16.88
N VAL A 76 -1.01 0.47 -16.29
CA VAL A 76 0.21 1.05 -16.87
C VAL A 76 1.28 -0.03 -17.08
N ALA A 77 1.49 -0.90 -16.10
CA ALA A 77 2.48 -1.98 -16.20
C ALA A 77 2.13 -2.99 -17.30
N LEU A 78 0.85 -3.33 -17.48
CA LEU A 78 0.39 -4.19 -18.57
C LEU A 78 0.58 -3.56 -19.95
N ILE A 79 0.30 -2.25 -20.09
CA ILE A 79 0.54 -1.51 -21.33
C ILE A 79 2.04 -1.50 -21.64
N LEU A 80 2.90 -1.25 -20.66
CA LEU A 80 4.35 -1.25 -20.83
C LEU A 80 4.91 -2.62 -21.23
N ILE A 81 4.34 -3.72 -20.72
CA ILE A 81 4.75 -5.06 -21.15
C ILE A 81 4.31 -5.36 -22.58
N LYS A 82 3.09 -4.94 -22.96
CA LYS A 82 2.53 -5.25 -24.28
C LYS A 82 3.08 -4.38 -25.41
N PHE A 83 3.38 -3.12 -25.12
CA PHE A 83 3.82 -2.13 -26.12
C PHE A 83 5.26 -1.63 -25.91
N GLY A 84 5.88 -1.93 -24.77
CA GLY A 84 7.26 -1.53 -24.50
C GLY A 84 8.27 -2.44 -25.20
N SER A 85 9.44 -1.88 -25.50
CA SER A 85 10.58 -2.60 -26.08
C SER A 85 11.86 -2.31 -25.29
N GLY A 86 12.82 -3.23 -25.34
CA GLY A 86 14.11 -3.09 -24.68
C GLY A 86 14.01 -2.87 -23.17
N SER A 87 14.38 -1.67 -22.71
CA SER A 87 14.41 -1.29 -21.30
C SER A 87 13.02 -1.06 -20.69
N LEU A 88 12.04 -0.57 -21.47
CA LEU A 88 10.66 -0.36 -20.99
C LEU A 88 9.97 -1.67 -20.60
N LEU A 89 10.29 -2.75 -21.31
CA LEU A 89 9.76 -4.08 -21.03
C LEU A 89 10.24 -4.55 -19.64
N SER A 90 11.54 -4.41 -19.33
CA SER A 90 12.07 -4.72 -17.99
C SER A 90 11.48 -3.86 -16.86
N PHE A 91 11.12 -2.61 -17.15
CA PHE A 91 10.43 -1.73 -16.21
C PHE A 91 9.01 -2.21 -15.95
N GLY A 92 8.26 -2.55 -17.00
CA GLY A 92 6.91 -3.14 -16.90
C GLY A 92 6.89 -4.45 -16.11
N TYR A 93 7.82 -5.37 -16.39
CA TYR A 93 7.95 -6.62 -15.62
C TYR A 93 8.25 -6.37 -14.15
N THR A 94 9.13 -5.42 -13.84
CA THR A 94 9.46 -5.06 -12.45
C THR A 94 8.25 -4.47 -11.73
N LEU A 95 7.47 -3.62 -12.40
CA LEU A 95 6.24 -3.04 -11.85
C LEU A 95 5.17 -4.10 -11.60
N VAL A 96 4.90 -4.99 -12.56
CA VAL A 96 3.94 -6.08 -12.37
C VAL A 96 4.36 -6.99 -11.21
N THR A 97 5.64 -7.36 -11.14
CA THR A 97 6.16 -8.17 -10.04
C THR A 97 6.02 -7.45 -8.71
N GLY A 98 6.35 -6.15 -8.66
CA GLY A 98 6.21 -5.32 -7.46
C GLY A 98 4.77 -5.20 -6.98
N VAL A 99 3.83 -4.96 -7.90
CA VAL A 99 2.40 -4.83 -7.56
C VAL A 99 1.80 -6.18 -7.17
N ILE A 100 2.09 -7.28 -7.88
CA ILE A 100 1.61 -8.62 -7.48
C ILE A 100 2.12 -8.96 -6.08
N MET A 101 3.38 -8.66 -5.80
CA MET A 101 3.95 -8.93 -4.49
C MET A 101 3.34 -8.03 -3.41
N ASN A 102 3.04 -6.76 -3.72
CA ASN A 102 2.34 -5.85 -2.83
C ASN A 102 0.86 -6.23 -2.65
N PHE A 103 0.22 -6.83 -3.66
CA PHE A 103 -1.15 -7.31 -3.60
C PHE A 103 -1.24 -8.58 -2.76
N ILE A 104 -0.32 -9.53 -2.93
CA ILE A 104 -0.22 -10.73 -2.09
C ILE A 104 0.18 -10.35 -0.66
N ALA A 105 1.18 -9.48 -0.48
CA ALA A 105 1.58 -9.01 0.85
C ALA A 105 0.50 -8.15 1.51
N GLY A 106 -0.17 -7.28 0.76
CA GLY A 106 -1.19 -6.36 1.26
C GLY A 106 -2.52 -7.05 1.58
N VAL A 107 -2.96 -8.00 0.76
CA VAL A 107 -4.14 -8.83 1.07
C VAL A 107 -3.83 -9.76 2.25
N THR A 108 -2.63 -10.37 2.30
CA THR A 108 -2.26 -11.27 3.40
C THR A 108 -2.01 -10.49 4.70
N ALA A 109 -1.40 -9.30 4.65
CA ALA A 109 -1.20 -8.42 5.79
C ALA A 109 -2.51 -7.84 6.29
N SER A 110 -3.41 -7.38 5.41
CA SER A 110 -4.73 -6.90 5.82
C SER A 110 -5.57 -8.00 6.44
N ARG A 111 -5.54 -9.23 5.88
CA ARG A 111 -6.27 -10.39 6.44
C ARG A 111 -5.66 -10.86 7.76
N LEU A 112 -4.34 -10.89 7.92
CA LEU A 112 -3.67 -11.25 9.18
C LEU A 112 -3.83 -10.17 10.25
N MET A 113 -3.76 -8.90 9.87
CA MET A 113 -3.89 -7.78 10.80
C MET A 113 -5.32 -7.68 11.31
N ILE A 114 -6.34 -7.81 10.45
CA ILE A 114 -7.76 -7.86 10.85
C ILE A 114 -8.06 -9.10 11.73
N ARG A 115 -7.49 -10.27 11.43
CA ARG A 115 -7.70 -11.52 12.19
C ARG A 115 -6.93 -11.55 13.51
N SER A 116 -5.79 -10.87 13.59
CA SER A 116 -5.02 -10.65 14.83
C SER A 116 -5.69 -9.62 15.73
N LEU A 117 -6.20 -8.52 15.14
CA LEU A 117 -6.97 -7.49 15.87
C LEU A 117 -8.30 -8.05 16.41
N SER A 118 -8.95 -8.99 15.71
CA SER A 118 -10.20 -9.61 16.16
C SER A 118 -10.03 -10.62 17.30
N THR A 119 -8.80 -10.91 17.72
CA THR A 119 -8.50 -11.88 18.79
C THR A 119 -8.12 -11.20 20.12
N PHE A 120 -7.92 -9.88 20.15
CA PHE A 120 -7.52 -9.15 21.36
C PHE A 120 -8.61 -8.21 21.88
N ASP A 121 -9.30 -8.63 22.96
CA ASP A 121 -10.21 -7.79 23.77
C ASP A 121 -9.51 -6.57 24.44
N ALA A 122 -8.16 -6.52 24.41
CA ALA A 122 -7.35 -5.56 25.15
C ALA A 122 -7.10 -4.20 24.45
N LEU A 123 -7.40 -4.08 23.14
CA LEU A 123 -7.21 -2.84 22.37
C LEU A 123 -8.49 -1.98 22.24
N ARG A 124 -9.47 -2.24 23.11
CA ARG A 124 -10.69 -1.45 23.30
C ARG A 124 -10.50 -0.12 24.05
N LYS A 125 -9.26 0.30 24.32
CA LYS A 125 -8.98 1.47 25.17
C LYS A 125 -8.72 2.75 24.33
N PRO A 126 -9.58 3.80 24.46
CA PRO A 126 -9.51 5.05 23.68
C PRO A 126 -8.26 5.93 23.89
N GLN A 127 -7.27 5.43 24.63
CA GLN A 127 -6.20 6.21 25.26
C GLN A 127 -4.97 6.36 24.34
N TYR A 128 -4.82 5.45 23.38
CA TYR A 128 -3.65 5.40 22.48
C TYR A 128 -3.79 6.25 21.21
N PHE A 129 -4.94 6.87 21.01
CA PHE A 129 -5.22 7.67 19.83
C PHE A 129 -5.00 9.19 20.04
N GLY A 130 -4.31 9.60 21.11
CA GLY A 130 -3.90 10.99 21.23
C GLY A 130 -5.05 11.96 21.52
N ALA A 131 -6.03 11.55 22.33
CA ALA A 131 -6.99 12.48 22.93
C ALA A 131 -6.22 13.48 23.82
N ARG A 132 -5.81 14.60 23.24
CA ARG A 132 -5.57 15.81 24.03
C ARG A 132 -6.90 16.12 24.70
N ARG A 133 -6.90 15.94 26.02
CA ARG A 133 -7.90 16.47 26.96
C ARG A 133 -8.55 17.72 26.37
N THR A 134 -9.86 17.64 26.15
CA THR A 134 -10.75 18.76 26.39
C THR A 134 -10.50 19.18 27.84
N ALA A 135 -9.62 20.17 28.03
CA ALA A 135 -9.71 21.04 29.18
C ALA A 135 -10.83 22.02 28.86
N GLN A 136 -11.71 22.17 29.84
CA GLN A 136 -12.91 23.00 29.89
C GLN A 136 -12.74 24.38 29.27
#